data_AF-M4BGK6-F1
#
_entry.id   AF-M4BGK6-F1
#
_cell.length_a   1.000
_cell.length_b   1.000
_cell.length_c   1.000
_cell.angle_alpha   90.00
_cell.angle_beta   90.00
_cell.angle_gamma   90.00
#
_symmetry.space_group_name_H-M   'P 1'
#
loop_
_entity.id
_entity.type
_entity.pdbx_description
1 polymer ?
#
loop_
_entity_poly.entity_id
_entity_poly.type
_entity_poly.pdbx_seq_one_letter_code
_entity_poly.pdbx_strand_id
1 'polypeptide(L)'
;MIPAEKRWSLLNAASMKQILLESSDKLIARRDADYVVRGHIFEQGSGVLNISKASEMVERLWAQHQSAHNATQDGHEPSFSVLKPSSFPDELDMTDCPHMWPYCSQPLYHSALPLVTNLTILNPASVVGVIKSPPQWIVGTNGEYLAVSTSTPSILWPYVGSVGVFIEVKKQAANFEGIAKGELRLGVNNGDHVSELLVQVTIRIIPSPQASKRILWDQFHNIPYPSAFVPRDNLDNQHDLMDVAGDHPHTNFHQLWNFLTREDFFVEILPFEYSCLDLSKYGVVLIVDSEEEFFRDEIVVLQAAIEHSNVSLIVFSDWYDNRLLDAPTLRHKYIKQVARYHGWGKCTGD
;
A
#
# COMPACT_ATOMS: atom_id res chain seq x y z
N MET A 1 34.46 16.62 -6.82
CA MET A 1 33.74 17.51 -5.88
C MET A 1 33.04 18.64 -6.65
N ILE A 2 31.73 18.85 -6.43
CA ILE A 2 30.96 19.90 -7.12
C ILE A 2 31.38 21.28 -6.59
N PRO A 3 31.75 22.23 -7.47
CA PRO A 3 32.06 23.61 -7.08
C PRO A 3 30.89 24.26 -6.34
N ALA A 4 31.17 25.06 -5.31
CA ALA A 4 30.14 25.59 -4.39
C ALA A 4 29.05 26.36 -5.13
N GLU A 5 29.44 27.13 -6.15
CA GLU A 5 28.59 27.93 -7.01
C GLU A 5 27.68 27.10 -7.95
N LYS A 6 28.02 25.83 -8.21
CA LYS A 6 27.23 24.91 -9.05
C LYS A 6 26.37 23.92 -8.26
N ARG A 7 26.45 23.93 -6.92
CA ARG A 7 25.67 23.01 -6.08
C ARG A 7 24.17 23.25 -6.21
N TRP A 8 23.74 24.49 -6.09
CA TRP A 8 22.30 24.84 -6.15
C TRP A 8 21.67 24.67 -7.52
N SER A 9 22.49 24.63 -8.59
CA SER A 9 21.99 24.34 -9.94
C SER A 9 21.82 22.85 -10.22
N LEU A 10 22.43 21.97 -9.42
CA LEU A 10 22.38 20.52 -9.62
C LEU A 10 21.66 19.78 -8.49
N LEU A 11 21.75 20.28 -7.26
CA LEU A 11 21.21 19.64 -6.06
C LEU A 11 20.11 20.52 -5.45
N ASN A 12 18.98 19.89 -5.17
CA ASN A 12 17.87 20.40 -4.39
C ASN A 12 17.45 19.38 -3.31
N ALA A 13 16.53 19.77 -2.43
CA ALA A 13 16.08 18.92 -1.33
C ALA A 13 15.56 17.55 -1.80
N ALA A 14 14.87 17.50 -2.95
CA ALA A 14 14.35 16.25 -3.49
C ALA A 14 15.45 15.35 -4.08
N SER A 15 16.42 15.91 -4.82
CA SER A 15 17.58 15.16 -5.30
C SER A 15 18.42 14.62 -4.14
N MET A 16 18.58 15.39 -3.06
CA MET A 16 19.28 14.91 -1.86
C MET A 16 18.51 13.76 -1.22
N LYS A 17 17.19 13.89 -1.03
CA LYS A 17 16.36 12.79 -0.51
C LYS A 17 16.48 11.54 -1.39
N GLN A 18 16.37 11.70 -2.71
CA GLN A 18 16.51 10.61 -3.67
C GLN A 18 17.86 9.90 -3.55
N ILE A 19 18.97 10.65 -3.55
CA ILE A 19 20.32 10.10 -3.39
C ILE A 19 20.42 9.31 -2.09
N LEU A 20 19.88 9.83 -0.99
CA LEU A 20 19.91 9.13 0.31
C LEU A 20 19.12 7.81 0.26
N LEU A 21 17.94 7.79 -0.37
CA LEU A 21 17.13 6.56 -0.48
C LEU A 21 17.81 5.53 -1.39
N GLU A 22 18.26 5.93 -2.58
CA GLU A 22 18.86 5.02 -3.57
C GLU A 22 20.24 4.49 -3.17
N SER A 23 20.97 5.25 -2.35
CA SER A 23 22.27 4.82 -1.83
C SER A 23 22.19 3.97 -0.57
N SER A 24 21.01 3.87 0.07
CA SER A 24 20.85 3.14 1.33
C SER A 24 21.07 1.63 1.16
N ASP A 25 21.62 1.01 2.21
CA ASP A 25 21.79 -0.43 2.30
C ASP A 25 20.61 -1.07 3.02
N LYS A 26 19.91 -1.98 2.34
CA LYS A 26 18.83 -2.78 2.95
C LYS A 26 19.38 -3.55 4.15
N LEU A 27 18.73 -3.37 5.30
CA LEU A 27 18.91 -4.23 6.45
C LEU A 27 18.36 -5.63 6.17
N ILE A 28 18.95 -6.62 6.83
CA ILE A 28 18.51 -8.01 6.73
C ILE A 28 17.11 -8.12 7.33
N ALA A 29 16.13 -8.42 6.47
CA ALA A 29 14.79 -8.80 6.89
C ALA A 29 14.81 -10.25 7.42
N ARG A 30 14.11 -10.51 8.51
CA ARG A 30 14.10 -11.85 9.15
C ARG A 30 12.78 -12.16 9.84
N ARG A 31 12.57 -13.44 10.13
CA ARG A 31 11.49 -13.92 11.01
C ARG A 31 12.11 -14.31 12.35
N ASP A 32 11.69 -13.65 13.41
CA ASP A 32 12.10 -13.96 14.78
C ASP A 32 11.19 -15.08 15.36
N ALA A 33 11.40 -15.45 16.62
CA ALA A 33 10.50 -16.34 17.34
C ALA A 33 9.07 -15.76 17.38
N ASP A 34 8.06 -16.61 17.57
CA ASP A 34 6.65 -16.22 17.71
C ASP A 34 6.06 -15.44 16.53
N TYR A 35 6.42 -15.86 15.30
CA TYR A 35 5.81 -15.35 14.06
C TYR A 35 6.07 -13.86 13.78
N VAL A 36 7.02 -13.21 14.46
CA VAL A 36 7.31 -11.78 14.26
C VAL A 36 8.23 -11.57 13.06
N VAL A 37 7.86 -10.67 12.15
CA VAL A 37 8.69 -10.25 11.02
C VAL A 37 9.42 -8.96 11.38
N ARG A 38 10.74 -8.90 11.16
CA ARG A 38 11.58 -7.74 11.47
C ARG A 38 12.39 -7.30 10.26
N GLY A 39 12.71 -6.01 10.21
CA GLY A 39 13.47 -5.41 9.13
C GLY A 39 12.73 -5.50 7.79
N HIS A 40 11.41 -5.48 7.77
CA HIS A 40 10.65 -5.36 6.53
C HIS A 40 10.59 -3.89 6.07
N ILE A 41 10.18 -3.65 4.83
CA ILE A 41 10.23 -2.32 4.18
C ILE A 41 9.53 -1.21 5.00
N PHE A 42 8.46 -1.52 5.72
CA PHE A 42 7.76 -0.53 6.54
C PHE A 42 8.46 -0.22 7.87
N GLU A 43 9.31 -1.12 8.39
CA GLU A 43 10.16 -0.86 9.56
C GLU A 43 11.44 -0.13 9.17
N GLN A 44 12.11 -0.55 8.09
CA GLN A 44 13.44 -0.02 7.72
C GLN A 44 13.43 1.05 6.62
N GLY A 45 12.31 1.26 5.92
CA GLY A 45 12.28 2.10 4.71
C GLY A 45 13.26 1.59 3.65
N SER A 46 14.09 2.48 3.13
CA SER A 46 15.20 2.13 2.21
C SER A 46 16.41 1.47 2.89
N GLY A 47 16.41 1.38 4.22
CA GLY A 47 17.49 0.80 5.00
C GLY A 47 18.44 1.83 5.63
N VAL A 48 19.69 1.43 5.86
CA VAL A 48 20.70 2.26 6.52
C VAL A 48 21.42 3.15 5.53
N LEU A 49 21.61 4.41 5.93
CA LEU A 49 22.31 5.40 5.14
C LEU A 49 23.76 5.01 4.85
N ASN A 50 24.12 4.91 3.57
CA ASN A 50 25.49 4.70 3.12
C ASN A 50 26.06 5.97 2.46
N ILE A 51 26.80 6.76 3.25
CA ILE A 51 27.38 8.04 2.82
C ILE A 51 28.40 7.86 1.69
N SER A 52 29.14 6.76 1.66
CA SER A 52 30.12 6.49 0.60
C SER A 52 29.42 6.31 -0.75
N LYS A 53 28.37 5.46 -0.80
CA LYS A 53 27.54 5.30 -2.01
C LYS A 53 26.85 6.60 -2.40
N ALA A 54 26.33 7.36 -1.43
CA ALA A 54 25.73 8.67 -1.68
C ALA A 54 26.73 9.64 -2.33
N SER A 55 27.98 9.68 -1.83
CA SER A 55 29.04 10.51 -2.39
C SER A 55 29.38 10.11 -3.83
N GLU A 56 29.49 8.81 -4.11
CA GLU A 56 29.71 8.31 -5.47
C GLU A 56 28.57 8.70 -6.42
N MET A 57 27.31 8.62 -5.97
CA MET A 57 26.16 9.05 -6.77
C MET A 57 26.21 10.54 -7.09
N VAL A 58 26.58 11.39 -6.13
CA VAL A 58 26.77 12.83 -6.33
C VAL A 58 27.87 13.10 -7.37
N GLU A 59 28.97 12.35 -7.32
CA GLU A 59 30.06 12.47 -8.30
C GLU A 59 29.64 12.05 -9.71
N ARG A 60 28.85 10.98 -9.84
CA ARG A 60 28.28 10.54 -11.12
C ARG A 60 27.33 11.58 -11.70
N LEU A 61 26.42 12.13 -10.87
CA LEU A 61 25.50 13.20 -11.28
C LEU A 61 26.27 14.43 -11.78
N TRP A 62 27.36 14.80 -11.10
CA TRP A 62 28.22 15.89 -11.53
C TRP A 62 28.88 15.63 -12.88
N ALA A 63 29.44 14.44 -13.09
CA ALA A 63 30.06 14.07 -14.36
C ALA A 63 29.06 14.07 -15.53
N GLN A 64 27.83 13.61 -15.29
CA GLN A 64 26.73 13.66 -16.27
C GLN A 64 26.33 15.10 -16.59
N HIS A 65 26.22 15.97 -15.58
CA HIS A 65 25.92 17.39 -15.77
C HIS A 65 27.00 18.10 -16.60
N GLN A 66 28.28 17.85 -16.33
CA GLN A 66 29.39 18.41 -17.12
C GLN A 66 29.34 17.93 -18.57
N SER A 67 29.07 16.65 -18.80
CA SER A 67 28.97 16.06 -20.13
C SER A 67 27.81 16.66 -20.93
N ALA A 68 26.63 16.83 -20.31
CA ALA A 68 25.47 17.44 -20.92
C ALA A 68 25.70 18.93 -21.26
N HIS A 69 26.38 19.67 -20.37
CA HIS A 69 26.72 21.08 -20.60
C HIS A 69 27.76 21.26 -21.72
N ASN A 70 28.72 20.35 -21.86
CA ASN A 70 29.71 20.42 -22.94
C ASN A 70 29.09 20.07 -24.30
N ALA A 71 28.10 19.17 -24.34
CA ALA A 71 27.38 18.80 -25.56
C ALA A 71 26.43 19.89 -26.08
N THR A 72 26.05 20.86 -25.24
CA THR A 72 25.12 21.95 -25.57
C THR A 72 25.81 23.27 -25.95
N GLN A 73 27.13 23.27 -26.16
CA GLN A 73 27.90 24.47 -26.53
C GLN A 73 27.55 25.10 -27.90
N ASP A 74 26.62 24.55 -28.67
CA ASP A 74 26.04 25.14 -29.90
C ASP A 74 24.91 26.18 -29.63
N GLY A 75 25.07 27.01 -28.58
CA GLY A 75 24.28 28.23 -28.40
C GLY A 75 22.83 28.08 -27.95
N HIS A 76 22.40 26.88 -27.51
CA HIS A 76 21.11 26.68 -26.84
C HIS A 76 21.34 26.29 -25.38
N GLU A 77 20.63 26.93 -24.44
CA GLU A 77 20.68 26.53 -23.03
C GLU A 77 20.27 25.05 -22.88
N PRO A 78 20.97 24.26 -22.04
CA PRO A 78 20.61 22.86 -21.81
C PRO A 78 19.24 22.77 -21.12
N SER A 79 18.21 22.42 -21.89
CA SER A 79 16.83 22.20 -21.40
C SER A 79 16.62 20.84 -20.71
N PHE A 80 17.68 20.04 -20.56
CA PHE A 80 17.60 18.71 -19.99
C PHE A 80 18.17 18.68 -18.57
N SER A 81 17.28 18.53 -17.58
CA SER A 81 17.71 18.16 -16.23
C SER A 81 18.25 16.74 -16.24
N VAL A 82 19.48 16.56 -15.76
CA VAL A 82 20.08 15.22 -15.58
C VAL A 82 19.35 14.42 -14.50
N LEU A 83 18.64 15.12 -13.61
CA LEU A 83 17.86 14.51 -12.55
C LEU A 83 16.60 13.88 -13.13
N LYS A 84 16.38 12.60 -12.81
CA LYS A 84 15.21 11.85 -13.25
C LYS A 84 14.30 11.51 -12.08
N PRO A 85 12.98 11.40 -12.29
CA PRO A 85 12.07 10.90 -11.28
C PRO A 85 12.44 9.47 -10.86
N SER A 86 12.21 9.15 -9.59
CA SER A 86 12.26 7.79 -9.05
C SER A 86 11.06 7.50 -8.18
N SER A 87 10.85 6.23 -7.83
CA SER A 87 9.84 5.81 -6.86
C SER A 87 10.47 5.20 -5.62
N PHE A 88 9.75 5.28 -4.52
CA PHE A 88 9.96 4.43 -3.35
C PHE A 88 8.66 3.66 -3.04
N PRO A 89 8.70 2.31 -2.97
CA PRO A 89 9.83 1.48 -3.38
C PRO A 89 10.18 1.63 -4.87
N ASP A 90 11.41 1.27 -5.22
CA ASP A 90 11.94 1.27 -6.60
C ASP A 90 11.40 0.10 -7.42
N GLU A 91 11.02 -0.99 -6.75
CA GLU A 91 10.30 -2.12 -7.33
C GLU A 91 9.24 -2.67 -6.35
N LEU A 92 8.21 -3.29 -6.89
CA LEU A 92 7.19 -4.00 -6.14
C LEU A 92 7.39 -5.51 -6.33
N ASP A 93 8.40 -6.09 -5.69
CA ASP A 93 8.61 -7.53 -5.66
C ASP A 93 7.91 -8.17 -4.45
N MET A 94 6.70 -8.66 -4.69
CA MET A 94 5.88 -9.32 -3.68
C MET A 94 6.27 -10.79 -3.47
N THR A 95 7.37 -11.22 -4.09
CA THR A 95 8.00 -12.51 -3.80
C THR A 95 9.22 -12.35 -2.88
N ASP A 96 9.72 -11.12 -2.68
CA ASP A 96 10.83 -10.82 -1.77
C ASP A 96 10.36 -10.83 -0.31
N CYS A 97 10.44 -12.01 0.30
CA CYS A 97 9.98 -12.25 1.66
C CYS A 97 11.14 -12.69 2.55
N PRO A 98 11.36 -12.07 3.72
CA PRO A 98 10.39 -11.23 4.47
C PRO A 98 10.52 -9.70 4.27
N HIS A 99 11.30 -9.23 3.29
CA HIS A 99 11.54 -7.79 3.11
C HIS A 99 10.25 -7.02 2.76
N MET A 100 9.46 -7.50 1.80
CA MET A 100 8.22 -6.86 1.36
C MET A 100 6.99 -7.26 2.18
N TRP A 101 7.17 -7.71 3.43
CA TRP A 101 6.04 -7.93 4.33
C TRP A 101 5.29 -6.61 4.58
N PRO A 102 3.95 -6.59 4.56
CA PRO A 102 3.04 -7.74 4.48
C PRO A 102 2.68 -8.17 3.05
N TYR A 103 3.03 -7.40 2.02
CA TYR A 103 2.65 -7.70 0.64
C TYR A 103 3.14 -9.07 0.13
N CYS A 104 4.29 -9.54 0.61
CA CYS A 104 4.80 -10.86 0.24
C CYS A 104 4.26 -12.02 1.07
N SER A 105 3.47 -11.76 2.13
CA SER A 105 3.09 -12.82 3.08
C SER A 105 2.03 -13.77 2.54
N GLN A 106 1.26 -13.36 1.52
CA GLN A 106 0.29 -14.22 0.85
C GLN A 106 0.29 -13.97 -0.67
N PRO A 107 0.15 -15.02 -1.51
CA PRO A 107 0.00 -14.86 -2.95
C PRO A 107 -1.38 -14.27 -3.30
N LEU A 108 -1.49 -13.71 -4.50
CA LEU A 108 -2.79 -13.25 -5.04
C LEU A 108 -3.54 -14.36 -5.75
N TYR A 109 -4.85 -14.23 -5.83
CA TYR A 109 -5.72 -15.17 -6.51
C TYR A 109 -6.99 -14.48 -6.99
N HIS A 110 -7.68 -15.09 -7.96
CA HIS A 110 -8.91 -14.52 -8.49
C HIS A 110 -10.01 -14.48 -7.42
N SER A 111 -10.81 -13.41 -7.43
CA SER A 111 -11.89 -13.11 -6.46
C SER A 111 -11.44 -12.63 -5.07
N ALA A 112 -10.14 -12.47 -4.84
CA ALA A 112 -9.64 -11.70 -3.70
C ALA A 112 -9.93 -10.21 -3.88
N LEU A 113 -10.04 -9.47 -2.78
CA LEU A 113 -10.01 -8.02 -2.75
C LEU A 113 -8.71 -7.50 -3.40
N PRO A 114 -8.75 -6.31 -4.05
CA PRO A 114 -7.57 -5.74 -4.67
C PRO A 114 -6.44 -5.57 -3.65
N LEU A 115 -5.24 -5.96 -4.05
CA LEU A 115 -4.06 -5.59 -3.29
C LEU A 115 -3.76 -4.11 -3.53
N VAL A 116 -3.69 -3.34 -2.45
CA VAL A 116 -3.43 -1.90 -2.51
C VAL A 116 -2.02 -1.60 -2.00
N THR A 117 -1.23 -0.90 -2.81
CA THR A 117 0.11 -0.43 -2.45
C THR A 117 0.33 1.00 -2.94
N ASN A 118 1.17 1.75 -2.23
CA ASN A 118 1.48 3.13 -2.57
C ASN A 118 2.93 3.27 -3.03
N LEU A 119 3.13 3.99 -4.12
CA LEU A 119 4.42 4.42 -4.60
C LEU A 119 4.61 5.90 -4.26
N THR A 120 5.69 6.22 -3.56
CA THR A 120 6.12 7.61 -3.37
C THR A 120 6.96 8.02 -4.57
N ILE A 121 6.51 8.99 -5.35
CA ILE A 121 7.24 9.51 -6.50
C ILE A 121 8.08 10.70 -6.05
N LEU A 122 9.38 10.63 -6.30
CA LEU A 122 10.32 11.73 -6.12
C LEU A 122 10.67 12.30 -7.50
N ASN A 123 10.38 13.58 -7.71
CA ASN A 123 10.65 14.31 -8.94
C ASN A 123 11.65 15.44 -8.66
N PRO A 124 12.95 15.16 -8.60
CA PRO A 124 13.99 16.17 -8.38
C PRO A 124 14.16 17.16 -9.54
N ALA A 125 13.62 16.85 -10.73
CA ALA A 125 13.86 17.59 -11.95
C ALA A 125 13.17 18.97 -11.97
N SER A 126 12.04 19.10 -11.27
CA SER A 126 11.25 20.32 -11.19
C SER A 126 10.47 20.39 -9.87
N VAL A 127 10.27 21.61 -9.34
CA VAL A 127 9.42 21.85 -8.15
C VAL A 127 8.00 21.34 -8.36
N VAL A 128 7.50 21.51 -9.58
CA VAL A 128 6.16 21.08 -10.02
C VAL A 128 6.33 20.08 -11.14
N GLY A 129 5.83 18.86 -10.93
CA GLY A 129 5.67 17.85 -11.98
C GLY A 129 4.18 17.64 -12.29
N VAL A 130 3.83 17.43 -13.55
CA VAL A 130 2.45 17.17 -13.99
C VAL A 130 2.33 15.76 -14.54
N ILE A 131 1.41 14.98 -13.99
CA ILE A 131 1.05 13.65 -14.50
C ILE A 131 -0.16 13.82 -15.41
N LYS A 132 0.05 13.76 -16.73
CA LYS A 132 -1.01 13.98 -17.73
C LYS A 132 -1.94 12.78 -17.89
N SER A 133 -1.42 11.58 -17.68
CA SER A 133 -2.14 10.32 -17.81
C SER A 133 -1.78 9.40 -16.65
N PRO A 134 -2.73 8.57 -16.17
CA PRO A 134 -2.42 7.53 -15.19
C PRO A 134 -1.29 6.61 -15.68
N PRO A 135 -0.48 6.06 -14.77
CA PRO A 135 0.52 5.06 -15.10
C PRO A 135 -0.06 3.92 -15.94
N GLN A 136 0.68 3.49 -16.94
CA GLN A 136 0.27 2.42 -17.84
C GLN A 136 0.89 1.09 -17.41
N TRP A 137 0.07 0.04 -17.33
CA TRP A 137 0.53 -1.32 -17.08
C TRP A 137 1.09 -1.94 -18.37
N ILE A 138 2.38 -2.26 -18.34
CA ILE A 138 3.09 -2.97 -19.39
C ILE A 138 3.19 -4.43 -19.00
N VAL A 139 2.53 -5.28 -19.79
CA VAL A 139 2.50 -6.72 -19.57
C VAL A 139 3.89 -7.32 -19.79
N GLY A 140 4.41 -7.98 -18.75
CA GLY A 140 5.57 -8.86 -18.84
C GLY A 140 5.15 -10.33 -18.86
N THR A 141 5.96 -11.20 -18.27
CA THR A 141 5.67 -12.64 -18.18
C THR A 141 4.42 -12.90 -17.33
N ASN A 142 3.39 -13.54 -17.91
CA ASN A 142 2.10 -13.81 -17.25
C ASN A 142 1.39 -12.56 -16.70
N GLY A 143 1.83 -11.36 -17.09
CA GLY A 143 1.27 -10.08 -16.62
C GLY A 143 -0.12 -9.80 -17.18
N GLU A 144 -0.55 -10.54 -18.20
CA GLU A 144 -1.90 -10.49 -18.76
C GLU A 144 -2.96 -10.99 -17.77
N TYR A 145 -2.57 -11.80 -16.80
CA TYR A 145 -3.43 -12.30 -15.73
C TYR A 145 -3.74 -11.25 -14.64
N LEU A 146 -3.01 -10.14 -14.63
CA LEU A 146 -3.21 -9.06 -13.68
C LEU A 146 -4.07 -7.95 -14.31
N ALA A 147 -5.02 -7.44 -13.53
CA ALA A 147 -5.67 -6.16 -13.75
C ALA A 147 -5.04 -5.16 -12.77
N VAL A 148 -4.30 -4.19 -13.31
CA VAL A 148 -3.64 -3.16 -12.53
C VAL A 148 -4.29 -1.83 -12.84
N SER A 149 -4.80 -1.18 -11.80
CA SER A 149 -5.34 0.18 -11.90
C SER A 149 -4.61 1.10 -10.92
N THR A 150 -4.69 2.40 -11.15
CA THR A 150 -3.91 3.38 -10.38
C THR A 150 -4.74 4.60 -10.04
N SER A 151 -4.53 5.15 -8.84
CA SER A 151 -5.02 6.45 -8.42
C SER A 151 -3.84 7.40 -8.28
N THR A 152 -3.84 8.51 -9.03
CA THR A 152 -2.70 9.42 -9.12
C THR A 152 -3.12 10.87 -8.99
N PRO A 153 -2.35 11.72 -8.29
CA PRO A 153 -2.54 13.15 -8.33
C PRO A 153 -2.15 13.68 -9.71
N SER A 154 -2.81 14.75 -10.17
CA SER A 154 -2.45 15.43 -11.41
C SER A 154 -1.14 16.21 -11.28
N ILE A 155 -0.75 16.59 -10.06
CA ILE A 155 0.39 17.45 -9.76
C ILE A 155 1.23 16.80 -8.65
N LEU A 156 2.55 16.78 -8.84
CA LEU A 156 3.57 16.47 -7.84
C LEU A 156 4.11 17.79 -7.30
N TRP A 157 3.87 18.10 -6.03
CA TRP A 157 4.33 19.35 -5.43
C TRP A 157 4.42 19.27 -3.89
N PRO A 158 5.49 19.81 -3.27
CA PRO A 158 6.75 20.22 -3.91
C PRO A 158 7.63 18.98 -4.17
N TYR A 159 8.03 18.76 -5.43
CA TYR A 159 8.88 17.66 -5.90
C TYR A 159 8.40 16.22 -5.61
N VAL A 160 7.33 16.02 -4.86
CA VAL A 160 6.90 14.69 -4.38
C VAL A 160 5.42 14.51 -4.64
N GLY A 161 5.01 13.26 -4.83
CA GLY A 161 3.62 12.85 -4.72
C GLY A 161 3.50 11.34 -4.51
N SER A 162 2.27 10.84 -4.50
CA SER A 162 1.99 9.42 -4.26
C SER A 162 1.11 8.85 -5.36
N VAL A 163 1.38 7.62 -5.78
CA VAL A 163 0.56 6.84 -6.71
C VAL A 163 0.03 5.63 -5.98
N GLY A 164 -1.28 5.53 -5.84
CA GLY A 164 -1.94 4.31 -5.35
C GLY A 164 -2.04 3.31 -6.50
N VAL A 165 -1.67 2.06 -6.24
CA VAL A 165 -1.69 0.94 -7.19
C VAL A 165 -2.62 -0.13 -6.63
N PHE A 166 -3.59 -0.54 -7.43
CA PHE A 166 -4.58 -1.56 -7.11
C PHE A 166 -4.38 -2.73 -8.05
N ILE A 167 -4.13 -3.92 -7.49
CA ILE A 167 -3.76 -5.10 -8.26
C ILE A 167 -4.76 -6.22 -7.98
N GLU A 168 -5.39 -6.70 -9.04
CA GLU A 168 -6.36 -7.80 -9.01
C GLU A 168 -5.94 -8.92 -9.96
N VAL A 169 -6.37 -10.14 -9.65
CA VAL A 169 -6.17 -11.29 -10.55
C VAL A 169 -7.43 -11.49 -11.38
N LYS A 170 -7.27 -11.49 -12.71
CA LYS A 170 -8.39 -11.67 -13.64
C LYS A 170 -8.93 -13.10 -13.60
N LYS A 171 -10.20 -13.25 -13.98
CA LYS A 171 -10.91 -14.54 -14.03
C LYS A 171 -10.20 -15.61 -14.87
N GLN A 172 -9.46 -15.24 -15.93
CA GLN A 172 -8.72 -16.22 -16.74
C GLN A 172 -7.65 -16.97 -15.93
N ALA A 173 -7.17 -16.39 -14.84
CA ALA A 173 -6.14 -16.95 -13.98
C ALA A 173 -6.69 -17.64 -12.73
N ALA A 174 -7.99 -17.92 -12.66
CA ALA A 174 -8.61 -18.52 -11.47
C ALA A 174 -8.04 -19.90 -11.09
N ASN A 175 -7.50 -20.65 -12.07
CA ASN A 175 -6.86 -21.95 -11.89
C ASN A 175 -5.35 -21.90 -12.20
N PHE A 176 -4.77 -20.71 -12.34
CA PHE A 176 -3.36 -20.54 -12.68
C PHE A 176 -2.49 -20.55 -11.43
N GLU A 177 -1.31 -21.15 -11.53
CA GLU A 177 -0.27 -21.06 -10.51
C GLU A 177 1.05 -20.63 -11.16
N GLY A 178 1.67 -19.57 -10.64
CA GLY A 178 2.94 -19.10 -11.14
C GLY A 178 3.27 -17.67 -10.74
N ILE A 179 4.35 -17.15 -11.32
CA ILE A 179 4.78 -15.76 -11.10
C ILE A 179 4.32 -14.92 -12.30
N ALA A 180 3.64 -13.81 -11.99
CA ALA A 180 3.29 -12.76 -12.93
C ALA A 180 4.20 -11.54 -12.76
N LYS A 181 4.65 -10.98 -13.88
CA LYS A 181 5.55 -9.84 -13.95
C LYS A 181 5.04 -8.79 -14.93
N GLY A 182 5.41 -7.55 -14.69
CA GLY A 182 5.22 -6.44 -15.61
C GLY A 182 5.79 -5.16 -15.04
N GLU A 183 5.50 -4.05 -15.70
CA GLU A 183 6.04 -2.74 -15.34
C GLU A 183 4.95 -1.68 -15.34
N LEU A 184 4.96 -0.80 -14.34
CA LEU A 184 4.19 0.42 -14.33
C LEU A 184 5.00 1.54 -14.97
N ARG A 185 4.52 2.06 -16.11
CA ARG A 185 5.12 3.22 -16.78
C ARG A 185 4.40 4.50 -16.40
N LEU A 186 5.10 5.39 -15.72
CA LEU A 186 4.63 6.73 -15.36
C LEU A 186 5.40 7.80 -16.14
N GLY A 187 4.67 8.70 -16.81
CA GLY A 187 5.24 9.88 -17.46
C GLY A 187 5.04 11.14 -16.61
N VAL A 188 6.13 11.79 -16.19
CA VAL A 188 6.10 13.06 -15.44
C VAL A 188 6.55 14.20 -16.36
N ASN A 189 5.66 15.15 -16.59
CA ASN A 189 5.96 16.36 -17.35
C ASN A 189 6.54 17.43 -16.43
N ASN A 190 7.75 17.90 -16.75
CA ASN A 190 8.50 18.90 -15.99
C ASN A 190 8.59 20.24 -16.74
N GLY A 191 7.56 20.59 -17.51
CA GLY A 191 7.56 21.72 -18.43
C GLY A 191 8.13 21.31 -19.79
N ASP A 192 9.42 21.55 -19.99
CA ASP A 192 10.08 21.42 -21.30
C ASP A 192 10.38 19.97 -21.70
N HIS A 193 10.33 19.04 -20.75
CA HIS A 193 10.62 17.63 -20.98
C HIS A 193 9.64 16.73 -20.22
N VAL A 194 9.42 15.53 -20.76
CA VAL A 194 8.69 14.45 -20.10
C VAL A 194 9.69 13.38 -19.72
N SER A 195 9.76 13.07 -18.43
CA SER A 195 10.58 11.97 -17.91
C SER A 195 9.71 10.74 -17.70
N GLU A 196 10.18 9.59 -18.16
CA GLU A 196 9.52 8.31 -17.90
C GLU A 196 10.16 7.62 -16.69
N LEU A 197 9.31 7.03 -15.84
CA LEU A 197 9.66 6.18 -14.71
C LEU A 197 9.02 4.81 -14.92
N LEU A 198 9.82 3.76 -14.78
CA LEU A 198 9.37 2.37 -14.86
C LEU A 198 9.54 1.72 -13.49
N VAL A 199 8.47 1.15 -12.96
CA VAL A 199 8.47 0.42 -11.68
C VAL A 199 8.11 -1.03 -11.96
N GLN A 200 9.03 -1.95 -11.66
CA GLN A 200 8.80 -3.37 -11.87
C GLN A 200 7.83 -3.91 -10.82
N VAL A 201 6.95 -4.82 -11.23
CA VAL A 201 5.98 -5.49 -10.36
C VAL A 201 6.12 -6.99 -10.55
N THR A 202 6.38 -7.73 -9.47
CA THR A 202 6.49 -9.19 -9.46
C THR A 202 5.58 -9.76 -8.39
N ILE A 203 4.66 -10.66 -8.77
CA ILE A 203 3.63 -11.20 -7.88
C ILE A 203 3.47 -12.69 -8.12
N ARG A 204 3.30 -13.47 -7.05
CA ARG A 204 2.89 -14.87 -7.13
C ARG A 204 1.36 -14.98 -7.19
N ILE A 205 0.86 -15.70 -8.19
CA ILE A 205 -0.55 -16.05 -8.35
C ILE A 205 -0.73 -17.52 -8.02
N ILE A 206 -1.83 -17.85 -7.33
CA ILE A 206 -2.27 -19.22 -7.07
C ILE A 206 -3.73 -19.41 -7.53
N PRO A 207 -4.21 -20.66 -7.65
CA PRO A 207 -5.62 -20.94 -7.85
C PRO A 207 -6.47 -20.39 -6.70
N SER A 208 -7.69 -19.96 -7.00
CA SER A 208 -8.62 -19.45 -5.99
C SER A 208 -8.82 -20.47 -4.85
N PRO A 209 -8.46 -20.13 -3.59
CA PRO A 209 -8.64 -21.01 -2.45
C PRO A 209 -10.12 -21.32 -2.18
N GLN A 210 -10.37 -22.43 -1.51
CA GLN A 210 -11.72 -22.75 -1.01
C GLN A 210 -12.14 -21.73 0.04
N ALA A 211 -13.44 -21.45 0.14
CA ALA A 211 -13.99 -20.50 1.10
C ALA A 211 -13.54 -20.82 2.54
N SER A 212 -13.48 -22.09 2.93
CA SER A 212 -13.02 -22.53 4.26
C SER A 212 -11.60 -22.11 4.65
N LYS A 213 -10.77 -21.71 3.68
CA LYS A 213 -9.41 -21.17 3.90
C LYS A 213 -9.34 -19.65 3.81
N ARG A 214 -10.44 -18.98 3.49
CA ARG A 214 -10.52 -17.52 3.31
C ARG A 214 -11.17 -16.88 4.54
N ILE A 215 -10.46 -15.92 5.10
CA ILE A 215 -10.83 -15.16 6.29
C ILE A 215 -11.04 -13.71 5.84
N LEU A 216 -12.22 -13.15 6.10
CA LEU A 216 -12.47 -11.73 5.93
C LEU A 216 -12.25 -11.02 7.27
N TRP A 217 -11.29 -10.10 7.33
CA TRP A 217 -11.06 -9.21 8.45
C TRP A 217 -11.80 -7.90 8.26
N ASP A 218 -12.59 -7.50 9.24
CA ASP A 218 -13.30 -6.23 9.25
C ASP A 218 -12.41 -5.05 9.64
N GLN A 219 -11.82 -4.35 8.67
CA GLN A 219 -11.03 -3.15 8.96
C GLN A 219 -11.86 -1.86 8.91
N PHE A 220 -13.03 -1.91 8.29
CA PHE A 220 -13.89 -0.74 8.10
C PHE A 220 -14.42 -0.19 9.42
N HIS A 221 -14.65 -1.08 10.40
CA HIS A 221 -15.13 -0.71 11.72
C HIS A 221 -14.02 -0.59 12.78
N ASN A 222 -12.74 -0.68 12.40
CA ASN A 222 -11.60 -0.51 13.29
C ASN A 222 -11.07 0.94 13.30
N ILE A 223 -10.25 1.29 14.31
CA ILE A 223 -9.43 2.51 14.22
C ILE A 223 -8.49 2.40 13.01
N PRO A 224 -8.57 3.33 12.05
CA PRO A 224 -7.74 3.27 10.85
C PRO A 224 -6.28 3.55 11.17
N TYR A 225 -5.36 2.94 10.42
CA TYR A 225 -3.95 3.29 10.45
C TYR A 225 -3.57 4.22 9.28
N PRO A 226 -2.83 5.31 9.50
CA PRO A 226 -2.45 5.86 10.80
C PRO A 226 -3.65 6.51 11.51
N SER A 227 -3.74 6.34 12.83
CA SER A 227 -4.87 6.82 13.62
C SER A 227 -4.90 8.34 13.74
N ALA A 228 -6.11 8.89 13.81
CA ALA A 228 -6.37 10.31 13.98
C ALA A 228 -6.44 10.70 15.46
N PHE A 229 -5.29 10.75 16.14
CA PHE A 229 -5.16 11.25 17.53
C PHE A 229 -6.11 10.58 18.53
N VAL A 230 -6.39 9.29 18.34
CA VAL A 230 -7.20 8.51 19.29
C VAL A 230 -6.34 8.22 20.52
N PRO A 231 -6.81 8.53 21.75
CA PRO A 231 -6.09 8.16 22.96
C PRO A 231 -5.99 6.64 23.11
N ARG A 232 -4.91 6.13 23.72
CA ARG A 232 -4.80 4.71 24.03
C ARG A 232 -5.75 4.32 25.16
N ASP A 233 -6.26 3.09 25.05
CA ASP A 233 -7.06 2.45 26.09
C ASP A 233 -6.21 2.04 27.30
N ASN A 234 -4.96 1.63 27.05
CA ASN A 234 -4.03 1.24 28.11
C ASN A 234 -3.48 2.48 28.84
N LEU A 235 -4.17 2.86 29.92
CA LEU A 235 -3.81 3.98 30.79
C LEU A 235 -2.49 3.79 31.58
N ASP A 236 -1.94 2.57 31.64
CA ASP A 236 -0.67 2.32 32.32
C ASP A 236 0.54 2.87 31.53
N ASN A 237 0.40 3.04 30.21
CA ASN A 237 1.46 3.60 29.37
C ASN A 237 1.41 5.13 29.33
N GLN A 238 2.17 5.77 30.21
CA GLN A 238 2.21 7.23 30.32
C GLN A 238 3.12 7.92 29.29
N HIS A 239 3.88 7.17 28.47
CA HIS A 239 4.86 7.73 27.54
C HIS A 239 4.32 7.90 26.12
N ASP A 240 3.33 7.10 25.73
CA ASP A 240 2.64 7.24 24.46
C ASP A 240 1.13 7.23 24.70
N LEU A 241 0.55 8.42 24.71
CA LEU A 241 -0.88 8.62 25.01
C LEU A 241 -1.78 8.33 23.81
N MET A 242 -1.21 8.19 22.60
CA MET A 242 -1.98 8.07 21.36
C MET A 242 -1.86 6.67 20.78
N ASP A 243 -2.96 6.14 20.27
CA ASP A 243 -2.98 4.89 19.53
C ASP A 243 -2.60 5.13 18.07
N VAL A 244 -1.34 5.49 17.84
CA VAL A 244 -0.84 5.82 16.49
C VAL A 244 -0.83 4.59 15.56
N ALA A 245 -0.75 3.39 16.14
CA ALA A 245 -0.66 2.14 15.41
C ALA A 245 -2.02 1.68 14.87
N GLY A 246 -3.13 2.05 15.51
CA GLY A 246 -4.48 1.65 15.13
C GLY A 246 -4.66 0.13 15.07
N ASP A 247 -5.83 -0.32 14.65
CA ASP A 247 -6.24 -1.71 14.82
C ASP A 247 -6.10 -2.53 13.54
N HIS A 248 -4.94 -2.38 12.89
CA HIS A 248 -4.68 -3.06 11.62
C HIS A 248 -4.07 -4.46 11.83
N PRO A 249 -4.42 -5.45 10.99
CA PRO A 249 -3.73 -6.75 10.91
C PRO A 249 -2.22 -6.68 10.68
N HIS A 250 -1.67 -5.52 10.34
CA HIS A 250 -0.25 -5.33 10.05
C HIS A 250 0.43 -4.43 11.09
N THR A 251 -0.31 -3.97 12.10
CA THR A 251 0.19 -3.16 13.22
C THR A 251 -0.09 -3.89 14.53
N ASN A 252 -1.18 -3.58 15.25
CA ASN A 252 -1.52 -4.18 16.55
C ASN A 252 -1.72 -5.71 16.44
N PHE A 253 -2.32 -6.20 15.35
CA PHE A 253 -2.64 -7.62 15.17
C PHE A 253 -1.66 -8.40 14.27
N HIS A 254 -0.46 -7.88 14.02
CA HIS A 254 0.51 -8.52 13.11
C HIS A 254 0.91 -9.95 13.49
N GLN A 255 0.95 -10.29 14.78
CA GLN A 255 1.22 -11.66 15.23
C GLN A 255 0.12 -12.63 14.81
N LEU A 256 -1.15 -12.22 14.93
CA LEU A 256 -2.30 -13.00 14.49
C LEU A 256 -2.27 -13.17 12.96
N TRP A 257 -2.01 -12.11 12.19
CA TRP A 257 -1.81 -12.19 10.75
C TRP A 257 -0.74 -13.22 10.36
N ASN A 258 0.43 -13.14 11.01
CA ASN A 258 1.55 -14.03 10.71
C ASN A 258 1.27 -15.49 11.12
N PHE A 259 0.49 -15.71 12.18
CA PHE A 259 0.02 -17.03 12.57
C PHE A 259 -0.95 -17.61 11.51
N LEU A 260 -2.01 -16.86 11.16
CA LEU A 260 -3.03 -17.31 10.22
C LEU A 260 -2.45 -17.61 8.84
N THR A 261 -1.62 -16.71 8.30
CA THR A 261 -0.97 -16.90 7.00
C THR A 261 -0.02 -18.11 6.99
N ARG A 262 0.64 -18.42 8.13
CA ARG A 262 1.49 -19.61 8.26
C ARG A 262 0.68 -20.91 8.35
N GLU A 263 -0.52 -20.87 8.92
CA GLU A 263 -1.47 -21.98 8.94
C GLU A 263 -2.26 -22.13 7.61
N ASP A 264 -1.78 -21.50 6.54
CA ASP A 264 -2.34 -21.60 5.18
C ASP A 264 -3.78 -21.10 5.11
N PHE A 265 -4.07 -20.01 5.83
CA PHE A 265 -5.26 -19.18 5.65
C PHE A 265 -4.93 -17.92 4.85
N PHE A 266 -5.89 -17.48 4.06
CA PHE A 266 -5.82 -16.24 3.27
C PHE A 266 -6.67 -15.19 3.96
N VAL A 267 -6.04 -14.14 4.47
CA VAL A 267 -6.72 -13.08 5.21
C VAL A 267 -6.90 -11.89 4.27
N GLU A 268 -8.14 -11.48 4.07
CA GLU A 268 -8.50 -10.33 3.26
C GLU A 268 -9.01 -9.21 4.17
N ILE A 269 -8.54 -7.99 3.95
CA ILE A 269 -8.80 -6.85 4.82
C ILE A 269 -9.90 -6.01 4.15
N LEU A 270 -11.07 -5.95 4.77
CA LEU A 270 -12.25 -5.26 4.26
C LEU A 270 -12.18 -3.77 4.58
N PRO A 271 -12.03 -2.86 3.58
CA PRO A 271 -11.89 -1.43 3.84
C PRO A 271 -13.21 -0.65 3.69
N PHE A 272 -14.33 -1.33 3.48
CA PHE A 272 -15.65 -0.74 3.22
C PHE A 272 -16.78 -1.61 3.79
N GLU A 273 -18.01 -1.12 3.77
CA GLU A 273 -19.18 -1.82 4.32
C GLU A 273 -19.46 -3.19 3.67
N TYR A 274 -19.97 -4.15 4.46
CA TYR A 274 -20.21 -5.54 4.00
C TYR A 274 -21.16 -5.67 2.81
N SER A 275 -22.07 -4.70 2.62
CA SER A 275 -23.07 -4.73 1.55
C SER A 275 -22.48 -4.69 0.13
N CYS A 276 -21.20 -4.31 0.01
CA CYS A 276 -20.48 -4.19 -1.25
C CYS A 276 -19.77 -5.49 -1.68
N LEU A 277 -19.83 -6.54 -0.87
CA LEU A 277 -19.06 -7.76 -1.06
C LEU A 277 -19.94 -9.01 -0.99
N ASP A 278 -19.64 -9.97 -1.86
CA ASP A 278 -20.20 -11.32 -1.77
C ASP A 278 -19.50 -12.12 -0.67
N LEU A 279 -20.15 -12.21 0.49
CA LEU A 279 -19.62 -12.91 1.67
C LEU A 279 -19.57 -14.44 1.51
N SER A 280 -20.30 -15.02 0.55
CA SER A 280 -20.30 -16.46 0.31
C SER A 280 -18.93 -17.01 -0.13
N LYS A 281 -18.02 -16.12 -0.51
CA LYS A 281 -16.63 -16.42 -0.88
C LYS A 281 -15.75 -16.77 0.32
N TYR A 282 -16.19 -16.49 1.54
CA TYR A 282 -15.41 -16.60 2.76
C TYR A 282 -15.95 -17.70 3.67
N GLY A 283 -15.06 -18.34 4.42
CA GLY A 283 -15.44 -19.35 5.41
C GLY A 283 -15.75 -18.70 6.76
N VAL A 284 -15.10 -17.58 7.05
CA VAL A 284 -15.29 -16.83 8.29
C VAL A 284 -15.12 -15.33 8.08
N VAL A 285 -15.95 -14.57 8.78
CA VAL A 285 -15.81 -13.13 9.00
C VAL A 285 -15.30 -12.91 10.43
N LEU A 286 -14.21 -12.15 10.58
CA LEU A 286 -13.62 -11.76 11.85
C LEU A 286 -13.94 -10.29 12.11
N ILE A 287 -14.68 -10.04 13.20
CA ILE A 287 -14.88 -8.72 13.77
C ILE A 287 -14.02 -8.67 15.01
N VAL A 288 -12.99 -7.82 15.01
CA VAL A 288 -12.04 -7.70 16.12
C VAL A 288 -11.99 -6.24 16.50
N ASP A 289 -12.32 -5.92 17.74
CA ASP A 289 -12.20 -4.57 18.30
C ASP A 289 -12.87 -3.47 17.46
N SER A 290 -14.15 -3.67 17.17
CA SER A 290 -14.94 -2.72 16.38
C SER A 290 -15.25 -1.45 17.19
N GLU A 291 -14.92 -0.30 16.63
CA GLU A 291 -15.08 1.05 17.18
C GLU A 291 -16.21 1.85 16.51
N GLU A 292 -16.80 1.32 15.45
CA GLU A 292 -17.88 1.93 14.69
C GLU A 292 -19.16 1.07 14.69
N GLU A 293 -20.32 1.73 14.54
CA GLU A 293 -21.62 1.05 14.45
C GLU A 293 -21.85 0.44 13.05
N PHE A 294 -22.50 -0.73 13.02
CA PHE A 294 -22.87 -1.40 11.77
C PHE A 294 -24.15 -0.82 11.15
N PHE A 295 -24.15 -0.63 9.83
CA PHE A 295 -25.35 -0.25 9.11
C PHE A 295 -26.37 -1.41 9.04
N ARG A 296 -27.64 -1.06 8.88
CA ARG A 296 -28.72 -2.07 8.75
C ARG A 296 -28.52 -2.99 7.55
N ASP A 297 -28.06 -2.44 6.43
CA ASP A 297 -27.86 -3.20 5.20
C ASP A 297 -26.73 -4.22 5.37
N GLU A 298 -25.69 -3.88 6.16
CA GLU A 298 -24.61 -4.80 6.53
C GLU A 298 -25.10 -5.94 7.41
N ILE A 299 -25.88 -5.63 8.45
CA ILE A 299 -26.46 -6.64 9.34
C ILE A 299 -27.30 -7.65 8.55
N VAL A 300 -28.12 -7.16 7.61
CA VAL A 300 -28.96 -8.02 6.75
C VAL A 300 -28.11 -8.94 5.88
N VAL A 301 -27.05 -8.43 5.27
CA VAL A 301 -26.15 -9.22 4.41
C VAL A 301 -25.35 -10.24 5.23
N LEU A 302 -24.85 -9.86 6.41
CA LEU A 302 -24.17 -10.76 7.34
C LEU A 302 -25.09 -11.89 7.82
N GLN A 303 -26.32 -11.58 8.23
CA GLN A 303 -27.30 -12.58 8.65
C GLN A 303 -27.61 -13.56 7.51
N ALA A 304 -27.84 -13.06 6.29
CA ALA A 304 -28.09 -13.91 5.14
C ALA A 304 -26.88 -14.82 4.81
N ALA A 305 -25.66 -14.31 4.93
CA ALA A 305 -24.45 -15.10 4.69
C ALA A 305 -24.26 -16.23 5.71
N ILE A 306 -24.56 -15.97 6.99
CA ILE A 306 -24.51 -16.97 8.06
C ILE A 306 -25.60 -18.04 7.85
N GLU A 307 -26.83 -17.63 7.58
CA GLU A 307 -27.97 -18.54 7.46
C GLU A 307 -27.96 -19.38 6.17
N HIS A 308 -27.44 -18.83 5.07
CA HIS A 308 -27.61 -19.42 3.74
C HIS A 308 -26.32 -19.72 2.99
N SER A 309 -25.18 -19.15 3.40
CA SER A 309 -23.89 -19.32 2.69
C SER A 309 -22.82 -20.04 3.51
N ASN A 310 -23.17 -20.61 4.66
CA ASN A 310 -22.25 -21.36 5.54
C ASN A 310 -21.02 -20.53 5.97
N VAL A 311 -21.21 -19.23 6.15
CA VAL A 311 -20.19 -18.31 6.64
C VAL A 311 -20.23 -18.30 8.17
N SER A 312 -19.09 -18.50 8.80
CA SER A 312 -18.96 -18.36 10.26
C SER A 312 -18.70 -16.91 10.63
N LEU A 313 -19.21 -16.45 11.78
CA LEU A 313 -18.89 -15.14 12.34
C LEU A 313 -18.17 -15.34 13.67
N ILE A 314 -17.01 -14.71 13.83
CA ILE A 314 -16.29 -14.67 15.11
C ILE A 314 -16.11 -13.20 15.49
N VAL A 315 -16.52 -12.87 16.72
CA VAL A 315 -16.48 -11.52 17.27
C VAL A 315 -15.56 -11.52 18.48
N PHE A 316 -14.58 -10.62 18.48
CA PHE A 316 -13.71 -10.32 19.61
C PHE A 316 -13.94 -8.87 20.02
N SER A 317 -14.48 -8.64 21.21
CA SER A 317 -14.80 -7.31 21.73
C SER A 317 -14.20 -7.14 23.13
N ASP A 318 -13.40 -6.11 23.34
CA ASP A 318 -12.85 -5.78 24.67
C ASP A 318 -13.76 -4.77 25.42
N TRP A 319 -14.44 -3.88 24.68
CA TRP A 319 -15.39 -2.91 25.23
C TRP A 319 -16.80 -3.49 25.38
N TYR A 320 -17.22 -3.67 26.63
CA TYR A 320 -18.53 -4.17 27.04
C TYR A 320 -19.65 -3.12 26.84
N ASP A 321 -19.99 -2.75 25.59
CA ASP A 321 -21.32 -2.19 25.29
C ASP A 321 -22.22 -3.29 24.73
N ASN A 322 -23.15 -3.75 25.56
CA ASN A 322 -24.15 -4.74 25.17
C ASN A 322 -24.90 -4.35 23.89
N ARG A 323 -25.04 -3.06 23.56
CA ARG A 323 -25.74 -2.61 22.33
C ARG A 323 -24.96 -2.92 21.05
N LEU A 324 -23.63 -2.89 21.08
CA LEU A 324 -22.79 -3.23 19.92
C LEU A 324 -22.75 -4.75 19.70
N LEU A 325 -22.67 -5.52 20.78
CA LEU A 325 -22.73 -6.99 20.74
C LEU A 325 -24.13 -7.53 20.45
N ASP A 326 -25.16 -6.83 20.94
CA ASP A 326 -26.55 -7.17 20.67
C ASP A 326 -27.00 -6.65 19.30
N ALA A 327 -26.27 -5.74 18.64
CA ALA A 327 -26.64 -5.24 17.30
C ALA A 327 -26.77 -6.37 16.26
N PRO A 328 -25.87 -7.38 16.20
CA PRO A 328 -26.11 -8.58 15.38
C PRO A 328 -27.32 -9.44 15.82
N THR A 329 -27.84 -9.27 17.04
CA THR A 329 -28.94 -10.08 17.61
C THR A 329 -30.26 -9.31 17.89
N LEU A 330 -30.32 -8.00 17.67
CA LEU A 330 -31.46 -7.18 18.10
C LEU A 330 -32.61 -7.16 17.08
N ARG A 331 -33.62 -7.97 17.40
CA ARG A 331 -35.01 -7.78 16.98
C ARG A 331 -35.45 -6.32 17.21
N HIS A 332 -35.83 -5.64 16.12
CA HIS A 332 -36.77 -4.51 16.07
C HIS A 332 -36.62 -3.41 17.17
N LYS A 333 -36.03 -2.25 16.82
CA LYS A 333 -36.60 -0.87 16.96
C LYS A 333 -35.53 0.26 16.87
N TYR A 334 -35.81 1.26 15.99
CA TYR A 334 -35.56 2.74 16.03
C TYR A 334 -34.23 3.33 16.61
N ILE A 335 -33.55 4.43 16.18
CA ILE A 335 -33.69 5.52 15.18
C ILE A 335 -32.42 6.44 15.18
N LYS A 336 -32.07 7.01 14.00
CA LYS A 336 -31.44 8.33 13.63
C LYS A 336 -30.00 8.81 14.00
N GLN A 337 -29.30 9.16 12.88
CA GLN A 337 -28.55 10.38 12.48
C GLN A 337 -27.07 10.65 12.89
N VAL A 338 -26.19 10.39 11.90
CA VAL A 338 -25.22 11.28 11.20
C VAL A 338 -23.98 11.80 11.95
N ALA A 339 -22.80 11.41 11.45
CA ALA A 339 -21.73 12.32 11.03
C ALA A 339 -20.95 11.70 9.85
N ARG A 340 -20.66 12.50 8.82
CA ARG A 340 -19.95 12.09 7.60
C ARG A 340 -18.45 12.25 7.80
N TYR A 341 -17.67 11.22 7.49
CA TYR A 341 -16.30 11.38 7.00
C TYR A 341 -16.24 10.94 5.53
N HIS A 342 -15.89 11.89 4.66
CA HIS A 342 -15.68 11.64 3.24
C HIS A 342 -14.27 11.07 3.03
N GLY A 343 -14.21 9.80 2.65
CA GLY A 343 -12.98 9.13 2.21
C GLY A 343 -13.28 7.83 1.47
N TRP A 344 -14.30 7.11 1.93
CA TRP A 344 -14.89 5.94 1.26
C TRP A 344 -16.41 6.10 1.33
N GLY A 345 -17.05 6.34 0.17
CA GLY A 345 -18.48 6.57 0.10
C GLY A 345 -19.28 5.28 0.20
N LYS A 346 -20.56 5.39 0.59
CA LYS A 346 -21.58 4.35 0.35
C LYS A 346 -21.43 3.77 -1.05
N CYS A 347 -21.63 2.47 -1.20
CA CYS A 347 -21.65 1.85 -2.52
C CYS A 347 -22.73 2.48 -3.39
N THR A 348 -22.31 3.35 -4.31
CA THR A 348 -23.12 3.76 -5.45
C THR A 348 -22.98 2.64 -6.46
N GLY A 349 -23.98 1.75 -6.49
CA GLY A 349 -24.00 0.64 -7.42
C GLY A 349 -23.92 1.11 -8.86
N ASP A 350 -23.06 0.46 -9.64
CA ASP A 350 -23.23 0.28 -11.08
C ASP A 350 -23.66 -1.17 -11.34
#